data_AF-A0A357MPP3-F1
#
_entry.id   AF-A0A357MPP3-F1
#
_cell.length_a   1.000
_cell.length_b   1.000
_cell.length_c   1.000
_cell.angle_alpha   90.00
_cell.angle_beta   90.00
_cell.angle_gamma   90.00
#
_symmetry.space_group_name_H-M   'P 1'
#
loop_
_entity.id
_entity.type
_entity.pdbx_description
1 polymer ?
#
loop_
_entity_poly.entity_id
_entity_poly.type
_entity_poly.pdbx_seq_one_letter_code
_entity_poly.pdbx_strand_id
1 'polypeptide(L)'
;VALSAQATDAGVNRATRTLFKIADTPEKMLALGEEGLVGHIKTIGLYRNKARNVMKLSRILVEEYGGEVPNSRAALNALPGVGRKTANVVLNMWWHYPAQAVDTHIFRVGNRTGIAPG
;
A
#
# COMPACT_ATOMS: atom_id res chain seq x y z
N VAL A 1 -2.29 -0.45 -2.47
CA VAL A 1 -0.98 -1.13 -2.62
C VAL A 1 -0.50 -1.83 -1.35
N ALA A 2 -0.63 -1.24 -0.14
CA ALA A 2 -0.21 -1.89 1.11
C ALA A 2 -0.87 -3.26 1.38
N LEU A 3 -2.12 -3.45 0.94
CA LEU A 3 -2.83 -4.73 1.06
C LEU A 3 -2.44 -5.79 0.02
N SER A 4 -1.70 -5.40 -1.04
CA SER A 4 -1.41 -6.24 -2.20
C SER A 4 -0.28 -7.25 -1.98
N ALA A 5 0.50 -7.11 -0.90
CA ALA A 5 1.56 -8.07 -0.58
C ALA A 5 0.99 -9.49 -0.44
N GLN A 6 1.44 -10.43 -1.27
CA GLN A 6 0.96 -11.83 -1.29
C GLN A 6 -0.57 -11.95 -1.38
N ALA A 7 -1.20 -11.07 -2.14
CA ALA A 7 -2.62 -11.13 -2.45
C ALA A 7 -2.83 -10.90 -3.94
N THR A 8 -3.91 -11.44 -4.49
CA THR A 8 -4.31 -11.12 -5.86
C THR A 8 -5.02 -9.78 -5.89
N ASP A 9 -4.81 -8.99 -6.94
CA ASP A 9 -5.48 -7.70 -7.10
C ASP A 9 -7.00 -7.86 -7.09
N ALA A 10 -7.53 -8.94 -7.67
CA ALA A 10 -8.95 -9.26 -7.61
C ALA A 10 -9.46 -9.45 -6.18
N GLY A 11 -8.68 -10.11 -5.31
CA GLY A 11 -9.00 -10.27 -3.90
C GLY A 11 -8.97 -8.95 -3.13
N VAL A 12 -7.93 -8.14 -3.36
CA VAL A 12 -7.79 -6.80 -2.76
C VAL A 12 -8.96 -5.91 -3.17
N ASN A 13 -9.29 -5.84 -4.46
CA ASN A 13 -10.35 -4.99 -4.99
C ASN A 13 -11.73 -5.33 -4.44
N ARG A 14 -12.00 -6.61 -4.16
CA ARG A 14 -13.26 -7.02 -3.51
C ARG A 14 -13.34 -6.51 -2.07
N ALA A 15 -12.26 -6.65 -1.30
CA ALA A 15 -12.21 -6.20 0.09
C ALA A 15 -12.24 -4.67 0.20
N THR A 16 -11.48 -3.96 -0.65
CA THR A 16 -11.42 -2.50 -0.61
C THR A 16 -12.69 -1.82 -1.10
N ARG A 17 -13.48 -2.47 -1.97
CA ARG A 17 -14.74 -1.92 -2.50
C ARG A 17 -15.75 -1.57 -1.40
N THR A 18 -15.84 -2.37 -0.33
CA THR A 18 -16.73 -2.08 0.80
C THR A 18 -16.04 -1.20 1.83
N LEU A 19 -14.76 -1.45 2.09
CA LEU A 19 -13.95 -0.68 3.04
C LEU A 19 -13.89 0.81 2.69
N PHE A 20 -13.53 1.16 1.45
CA PHE A 20 -13.35 2.55 1.05
C PHE A 20 -14.66 3.34 0.89
N LYS A 21 -15.83 2.69 1.03
CA LYS A 21 -17.09 3.43 1.15
C LYS A 21 -17.29 4.04 2.53
N ILE A 22 -16.66 3.46 3.55
CA ILE A 22 -16.82 3.87 4.95
C ILE A 22 -15.53 4.48 5.54
N ALA A 23 -14.36 4.06 5.03
CA ALA A 23 -13.05 4.49 5.50
C ALA A 23 -12.09 4.69 4.32
N ASP A 24 -12.19 5.87 3.69
CA ASP A 24 -11.34 6.34 2.59
C ASP A 24 -10.22 7.29 3.01
N THR A 25 -10.24 7.80 4.25
CA THR A 25 -9.16 8.63 4.81
C THR A 25 -8.46 7.93 5.99
N PRO A 26 -7.21 8.30 6.32
CA PRO A 26 -6.50 7.78 7.49
C PRO A 26 -7.28 7.94 8.80
N GLU A 27 -7.95 9.07 9.00
CA GLU A 27 -8.77 9.36 10.19
C GLU A 27 -9.96 8.41 10.30
N LYS A 28 -10.67 8.19 9.19
CA LYS A 28 -11.78 7.22 9.15
C LYS A 28 -11.28 5.79 9.33
N MET A 29 -10.09 5.47 8.82
CA MET A 29 -9.46 4.16 9.03
C MET A 29 -9.12 3.94 10.50
N LEU A 30 -8.61 4.97 11.19
CA LEU A 30 -8.38 4.93 12.64
C LEU A 30 -9.69 4.80 13.43
N ALA A 31 -10.73 5.55 13.04
CA ALA A 31 -12.05 5.49 13.65
C ALA A 31 -12.74 4.13 13.47
N LEU A 32 -12.53 3.47 12.32
CA LEU A 32 -13.01 2.11 12.07
C LEU A 32 -12.40 1.08 13.04
N GLY A 33 -11.16 1.32 13.48
CA GLY A 33 -10.43 0.44 14.38
C GLY A 33 -9.88 -0.82 13.69
N GLU A 34 -8.96 -1.50 14.38
CA GLU A 34 -8.30 -2.70 13.85
C GLU A 34 -9.29 -3.85 13.62
N GLU A 35 -10.21 -4.09 14.56
CA GLU A 35 -11.21 -5.17 14.45
C GLU A 35 -12.17 -4.94 13.28
N GLY A 36 -12.65 -3.71 13.10
CA GLY A 36 -13.48 -3.33 11.97
C GLY A 36 -12.76 -3.57 10.66
N LEU A 37 -11.53 -3.07 10.54
CA LEU A 37 -10.68 -3.30 9.36
C LEU A 37 -10.48 -4.79 9.07
N VAL A 38 -10.13 -5.59 10.08
CA VAL A 38 -9.98 -7.06 9.97
C VAL A 38 -11.26 -7.68 9.40
N GLY A 39 -12.44 -7.25 9.84
CA GLY A 39 -13.72 -7.71 9.31
C GLY A 39 -13.84 -7.55 7.79
N HIS A 40 -13.35 -6.43 7.25
CA HIS A 40 -13.37 -6.14 5.81
C HIS A 40 -12.30 -6.90 5.01
N ILE A 41 -11.11 -7.10 5.59
CA ILE A 41 -9.97 -7.66 4.86
C ILE A 41 -9.64 -9.13 5.21
N LYS A 42 -10.46 -9.81 6.03
CA LYS A 42 -10.24 -11.22 6.45
C LYS A 42 -10.11 -12.22 5.30
N THR A 43 -10.63 -11.89 4.12
CA THR A 43 -10.54 -12.70 2.91
C THR A 43 -9.16 -12.62 2.23
N ILE A 44 -8.30 -11.70 2.67
CA ILE A 44 -6.96 -11.51 2.16
C ILE A 44 -5.95 -12.27 3.03
N GLY A 45 -4.95 -12.91 2.43
CA GLY A 45 -3.82 -13.49 3.16
C GLY A 45 -3.09 -12.45 4.02
N LEU A 46 -2.59 -12.89 5.19
CA LEU A 46 -1.88 -12.07 6.18
C LEU A 46 -2.69 -10.88 6.74
N TYR A 47 -4.02 -10.96 6.70
CA TYR A 47 -4.91 -9.84 7.06
C TYR A 47 -4.63 -9.23 8.45
N ARG A 48 -4.28 -10.03 9.46
CA ARG A 48 -3.96 -9.50 10.82
C ARG A 48 -2.75 -8.56 10.78
N ASN A 49 -1.66 -8.99 10.14
CA ASN A 49 -0.46 -8.16 10.01
C ASN A 49 -0.72 -6.94 9.13
N LYS A 50 -1.50 -7.11 8.06
CA LYS A 50 -1.92 -6.00 7.19
C LYS A 50 -2.75 -4.97 7.94
N ALA A 51 -3.73 -5.40 8.74
CA ALA A 51 -4.55 -4.51 9.55
C ALA A 51 -3.67 -3.72 10.52
N ARG A 52 -2.81 -4.38 11.30
CA ARG A 52 -1.86 -3.70 12.20
C ARG A 52 -0.99 -2.68 11.48
N ASN A 53 -0.45 -3.03 10.31
CA ASN A 53 0.37 -2.10 9.52
C ASN A 53 -0.45 -0.92 9.01
N VAL A 54 -1.67 -1.14 8.51
CA VAL A 54 -2.56 -0.07 8.05
C VAL A 54 -2.95 0.87 9.20
N MET A 55 -3.24 0.35 10.39
CA MET A 55 -3.55 1.19 11.56
C MET A 55 -2.35 2.04 11.98
N LYS A 56 -1.15 1.46 12.05
CA LYS A 56 0.08 2.21 12.36
C LYS A 56 0.42 3.23 11.30
N LEU A 57 0.31 2.85 10.01
CA LEU A 57 0.50 3.75 8.89
C LEU A 57 -0.48 4.92 8.95
N SER A 58 -1.77 4.65 9.17
CA SER A 58 -2.80 5.69 9.25
C SER A 58 -2.54 6.65 10.40
N ARG A 59 -2.10 6.13 11.55
CA ARG A 59 -1.68 6.93 12.70
C ARG A 59 -0.52 7.87 12.36
N ILE A 60 0.54 7.35 11.75
CA ILE A 60 1.70 8.16 11.33
C ILE A 60 1.27 9.24 10.33
N LEU A 61 0.40 8.92 9.37
CA LEU A 61 -0.09 9.92 8.42
C LEU A 61 -0.84 11.06 9.12
N VAL A 62 -1.72 10.75 10.07
CA VAL A 62 -2.46 11.78 10.82
C VAL A 62 -1.53 12.59 11.72
N GLU A 63 -0.67 11.94 12.49
CA GLU A 63 0.17 12.58 13.52
C GLU A 63 1.35 13.37 12.91
N GLU A 64 2.01 12.85 11.88
CA GLU A 64 3.24 13.44 11.32
C GLU A 64 3.03 14.17 9.99
N TYR A 65 2.01 13.81 9.21
CA TYR A 65 1.79 14.31 7.85
C TYR A 65 0.41 14.97 7.66
N GLY A 66 -0.33 15.25 8.74
CA GLY A 66 -1.62 15.96 8.67
C GLY A 66 -2.71 15.22 7.90
N GLY A 67 -2.63 13.89 7.83
CA GLY A 67 -3.57 13.04 7.09
C GLY A 67 -3.20 12.85 5.62
N GLU A 68 -2.14 13.49 5.13
CA GLU A 68 -1.73 13.41 3.73
C GLU A 68 -0.63 12.37 3.49
N VAL A 69 -0.67 11.72 2.32
CA VAL A 69 0.37 10.77 1.92
C VAL A 69 1.61 11.55 1.46
N PRO A 70 2.80 11.37 2.07
CA PRO A 70 3.98 12.15 1.69
C PRO A 70 4.46 11.83 0.28
N ASN A 71 5.11 12.81 -0.36
CA ASN A 71 5.71 12.70 -1.69
C ASN A 71 7.22 12.36 -1.65
N SER A 72 7.76 11.98 -0.49
CA SER A 72 9.17 11.59 -0.33
C SER A 72 9.32 10.07 -0.28
N ARG A 73 10.28 9.53 -1.05
CA ARG A 73 10.60 8.09 -1.02
C ARG A 73 11.04 7.62 0.36
N ALA A 74 11.84 8.43 1.06
CA ALA A 74 12.31 8.09 2.40
C ALA A 74 11.15 8.02 3.40
N ALA A 75 10.26 9.03 3.36
CA ALA A 75 9.06 9.05 4.19
C ALA A 75 8.14 7.86 3.90
N LEU A 76 7.87 7.58 2.62
CA LEU A 76 7.04 6.43 2.24
C LEU A 76 7.64 5.10 2.71
N ASN A 77 8.95 4.89 2.55
CA ASN A 77 9.61 3.67 3.01
C ASN A 77 9.66 3.51 4.54
N ALA A 78 9.52 4.61 5.29
CA ALA A 78 9.42 4.55 6.75
C ALA A 78 8.04 4.05 7.21
N LEU A 79 7.01 4.12 6.35
CA LEU A 79 5.66 3.67 6.69
C LEU A 79 5.59 2.14 6.83
N PRO A 80 4.96 1.61 7.88
CA PRO A 80 4.81 0.17 8.08
C PRO A 80 4.14 -0.54 6.89
N GLY A 81 4.78 -1.59 6.39
CA GLY A 81 4.27 -2.36 5.24
C GLY A 81 4.52 -1.70 3.87
N VAL A 82 5.24 -0.58 3.81
CA VAL A 82 5.64 0.09 2.57
C VAL A 82 7.13 -0.13 2.35
N GLY A 83 7.46 -1.02 1.41
CA GLY A 83 8.84 -1.18 0.92
C GLY A 83 9.13 -0.34 -0.33
N ARG A 84 10.37 -0.41 -0.82
CA ARG A 84 10.86 0.35 -1.99
C ARG A 84 9.95 0.24 -3.22
N LYS A 85 9.45 -0.96 -3.55
CA LYS A 85 8.51 -1.16 -4.66
C LYS A 85 7.24 -0.34 -4.44
N THR A 86 6.60 -0.49 -3.28
CA THR A 86 5.36 0.19 -2.94
C THR A 86 5.52 1.70 -2.97
N ALA A 87 6.62 2.22 -2.40
CA ALA A 87 6.93 3.64 -2.44
C ALA A 87 7.05 4.15 -3.89
N ASN A 88 7.78 3.43 -4.77
CA ASN A 88 7.91 3.82 -6.16
C ASN A 88 6.57 3.79 -6.93
N VAL A 89 5.68 2.82 -6.64
CA VAL A 89 4.33 2.82 -7.24
C VAL A 89 3.54 4.06 -6.82
N VAL A 90 3.55 4.41 -5.53
CA VAL A 90 2.84 5.60 -5.03
C VAL A 90 3.40 6.88 -5.64
N LEU A 91 4.73 7.04 -5.65
CA LEU A 91 5.39 8.20 -6.24
C LEU A 91 5.09 8.36 -7.73
N ASN A 92 5.03 7.26 -8.48
CA ASN A 92 4.76 7.31 -9.91
C ASN A 92 3.28 7.54 -10.23
N MET A 93 2.37 6.79 -9.59
CA MET A 93 0.96 6.85 -9.95
C MET A 93 0.23 8.03 -9.32
N TRP A 94 0.57 8.41 -8.09
CA TRP A 94 -0.12 9.48 -7.36
C TRP A 94 0.58 10.83 -7.50
N TRP A 95 1.91 10.83 -7.41
CA TRP A 95 2.71 12.06 -7.47
C TRP A 95 3.36 12.32 -8.84
N HIS A 96 3.11 11.45 -9.83
CA HIS A 96 3.62 11.58 -11.20
C HIS A 96 5.14 11.69 -11.33
N TYR A 97 5.90 11.21 -10.33
CA TYR A 97 7.35 11.17 -10.42
C TYR A 97 7.81 10.04 -11.35
N PRO A 98 8.96 10.21 -12.04
CA PRO A 98 9.55 9.16 -12.88
C PRO A 98 10.22 8.07 -12.00
N ALA A 99 9.42 7.37 -11.18
CA ALA A 99 9.87 6.34 -10.26
C ALA A 99 9.46 4.94 -10.77
N GLN A 100 10.42 4.14 -11.22
CA GLN A 100 10.13 2.78 -11.66
C GLN A 100 10.00 1.82 -10.47
N ALA A 101 8.82 1.26 -10.28
CA ALA A 101 8.64 0.10 -9.42
C ALA A 101 9.02 -1.16 -10.20
N VAL A 102 10.05 -1.87 -9.76
CA VAL A 102 10.47 -3.14 -10.36
C VAL A 102 9.92 -4.29 -9.52
N ASP A 103 9.18 -5.17 -10.17
CA ASP A 103 8.71 -6.42 -9.58
C ASP A 103 9.20 -7.62 -10.36
N THR A 104 8.75 -8.82 -9.99
CA THR A 104 9.20 -10.06 -10.63
C THR A 104 8.88 -10.12 -12.12
N HIS A 105 7.84 -9.43 -12.58
CA HIS A 105 7.47 -9.40 -14.00
C HIS A 105 8.34 -8.44 -14.77
N ILE A 106 8.52 -7.20 -14.28
CA ILE A 106 9.39 -6.21 -14.92
C ILE A 106 10.83 -6.69 -14.92
N PHE A 107 11.31 -7.25 -13.80
CA PHE A 107 12.64 -7.84 -13.70
C PHE A 107 12.86 -8.95 -14.74
N ARG A 108 11.90 -9.86 -14.86
CA ARG A 108 11.96 -10.96 -15.83
C ARG A 108 11.95 -10.45 -17.27
N VAL A 109 11.12 -9.46 -17.58
CA VAL A 109 11.07 -8.86 -18.93
C VAL A 109 12.38 -8.15 -19.24
N GLY A 110 12.88 -7.29 -18.34
CA GLY A 110 14.13 -6.54 -18.52
C GLY A 110 15.31 -7.46 -18.82
N ASN A 111 15.44 -8.56 -18.06
CA ASN A 111 16.49 -9.55 -18.27
C ASN A 111 16.29 -10.40 -19.53
N ARG A 112 15.08 -10.88 -19.83
CA ARG A 112 14.82 -11.74 -21.01
C ARG A 112 14.90 -11.00 -22.34
N THR A 113 14.52 -9.73 -22.36
CA THR A 113 14.50 -8.90 -23.58
C THR A 113 15.81 -8.15 -23.81
N GLY A 114 16.68 -8.07 -22.79
CA GLY A 114 17.93 -7.29 -22.86
C GLY A 114 17.74 -5.77 -22.74
N ILE A 115 16.53 -5.29 -22.44
CA ILE A 115 16.23 -3.85 -22.27
C ILE A 115 17.01 -3.25 -21.09
N ALA A 116 17.04 -3.97 -19.97
CA ALA A 116 17.70 -3.56 -18.74
C ALA A 116 18.09 -4.81 -17.93
N PRO A 117 19.17 -5.50 -18.31
CA PRO A 117 19.69 -6.64 -17.55
C PRO A 117 20.30 -6.16 -16.23
N GLY A 118 20.05 -6.88 -15.13
CA GLY A 118 20.49 -6.49 -13.78
C GLY A 118 19.39 -6.57 -12.75
#